data_AF-A0A150PIE4-F1
#
_entry.id   AF-A0A150PIE4-F1
#
_cell.length_a   1.000
_cell.length_b   1.000
_cell.length_c   1.000
_cell.angle_alpha   90.00
_cell.angle_beta   90.00
_cell.angle_gamma   90.00
#
_symmetry.space_group_name_H-M   'P 1'
#
loop_
_entity.id
_entity.type
_entity.pdbx_description
1 polymer ?
#
loop_
_entity_poly.entity_id
_entity_poly.type
_entity_poly.pdbx_seq_one_letter_code
_entity_poly.pdbx_strand_id
1 'polypeptide(L)'
;MQIDASCIDFASDEEIVQGSATSNVGFTTHIDIDWRSGVKACGLTGISGKFNSNNWDDGAMIESPDTLNGTWKIKLNNGRSASWACVR
;
A
#
# COMPACT_ATOMS: atom_id res chain seq x y z
N MET A 1 -13.60 7.67 12.29
CA MET A 1 -12.65 7.03 11.35
C MET A 1 -13.17 7.32 9.96
N GLN A 2 -12.49 8.19 9.22
CA GLN A 2 -12.83 8.54 7.85
C GLN A 2 -11.89 7.73 6.96
N ILE A 3 -12.45 6.86 6.11
CA ILE A 3 -11.70 6.23 5.03
C ILE A 3 -11.89 7.16 3.85
N ASP A 4 -10.83 7.84 3.44
CA ASP A 4 -10.83 8.59 2.18
C ASP A 4 -10.37 7.64 1.08
N ALA A 5 -11.19 7.48 0.05
CA ALA A 5 -10.92 6.65 -1.10
C ALA A 5 -11.14 7.51 -2.35
N SER A 6 -10.06 7.76 -3.08
CA SER A 6 -10.09 8.47 -4.35
C SER A 6 -9.96 7.47 -5.49
N CYS A 7 -10.86 7.54 -6.46
CA CYS A 7 -10.65 6.91 -7.75
C CYS A 7 -9.62 7.73 -8.53
N ILE A 8 -8.63 7.07 -9.11
CA ILE A 8 -7.66 7.69 -9.99
C ILE A 8 -7.79 6.99 -11.35
N ASP A 9 -8.14 7.77 -12.36
CA ASP A 9 -8.19 7.29 -13.74
C ASP A 9 -6.80 7.41 -14.36
N PHE A 10 -6.37 6.34 -15.03
CA PHE A 10 -5.12 6.28 -15.77
C PHE A 10 -5.42 5.96 -17.24
N ALA A 11 -4.49 6.28 -18.14
CA ALA A 11 -4.64 5.96 -19.55
C ALA A 11 -4.70 4.43 -19.75
N SER A 12 -5.39 3.98 -20.80
CA SER A 12 -5.67 2.55 -21.02
C SER A 12 -4.44 1.71 -21.40
N ASP A 13 -3.32 2.37 -21.72
CA ASP A 13 -2.03 1.75 -22.07
C ASP A 13 -1.07 1.62 -20.87
N GLU A 14 -1.49 2.10 -19.69
CA GLU A 14 -0.73 1.98 -18.46
C GLU A 14 -0.79 0.55 -17.91
N GLU A 15 0.33 0.07 -17.40
CA GLU A 15 0.35 -1.25 -16.77
C GLU A 15 -0.02 -1.14 -15.30
N ILE A 16 -0.93 -2.01 -14.86
CA ILE A 16 -1.30 -2.14 -13.46
C ILE A 16 -0.61 -3.37 -12.87
N VAL A 17 0.33 -3.11 -11.95
CA VAL A 17 0.98 -4.16 -11.15
C VAL A 17 0.24 -4.26 -9.82
N GLN A 18 -0.08 -5.47 -9.39
CA GLN A 18 -0.88 -5.71 -8.20
C GLN A 18 -0.23 -6.74 -7.29
N GLY A 19 -0.53 -6.66 -6.00
CA GLY A 19 -0.10 -7.66 -5.05
C GLY A 19 -0.81 -7.57 -3.72
N SER A 20 -0.39 -8.43 -2.80
CA SER A 20 -0.90 -8.47 -1.43
C SER A 20 0.21 -8.81 -0.47
N ALA A 21 0.10 -8.30 0.75
CA ALA A 21 1.07 -8.52 1.81
C ALA A 21 0.37 -8.73 3.15
N THR A 22 1.02 -9.44 4.06
CA THR A 22 0.51 -9.73 5.41
C THR A 22 1.61 -9.57 6.44
N SER A 23 1.31 -8.92 7.56
CA SER A 23 2.16 -8.91 8.75
C SER A 23 1.76 -10.00 9.72
N ASN A 24 2.66 -10.42 10.61
CA ASN A 24 2.34 -11.32 11.73
C ASN A 24 1.81 -10.51 12.94
N VAL A 25 1.01 -11.16 13.80
CA VAL A 25 0.50 -10.54 15.04
C VAL A 25 1.66 -10.09 15.93
N GLY A 26 1.62 -8.84 16.41
CA GLY A 26 2.68 -8.25 17.23
C GLY A 26 3.88 -7.66 16.45
N PHE A 27 3.90 -7.75 15.11
CA PHE A 27 5.01 -7.25 14.29
C PHE A 27 4.65 -6.03 13.45
N THR A 28 5.67 -5.32 12.98
CA THR A 28 5.59 -4.35 11.88
C THR A 28 6.39 -4.90 10.71
N THR A 29 5.79 -4.95 9.54
CA THR A 29 6.37 -5.52 8.32
C THR A 29 6.43 -4.44 7.26
N HIS A 30 7.61 -4.24 6.67
CA HIS A 30 7.81 -3.38 5.50
C HIS A 30 8.14 -4.25 4.30
N ILE A 31 7.42 -4.05 3.19
CA ILE A 31 7.62 -4.80 1.95
C ILE A 31 7.74 -3.79 0.81
N ASP A 32 8.75 -4.00 -0.03
CA ASP A 32 8.90 -3.26 -1.29
C ASP A 32 7.84 -3.78 -2.27
N ILE A 33 6.99 -2.88 -2.81
CA ILE A 33 5.86 -3.24 -3.69
C ILE A 33 6.14 -2.95 -5.16
N ASP A 34 6.92 -1.90 -5.46
CA ASP A 34 7.53 -1.72 -6.78
C ASP A 34 8.78 -0.85 -6.68
N TRP A 35 9.85 -1.25 -7.38
CA TRP A 35 11.16 -0.59 -7.41
C TRP A 35 11.57 -0.17 -8.83
N ARG A 36 10.68 -0.34 -9.80
CA ARG A 36 10.94 -0.03 -11.20
C ARG A 36 10.71 1.46 -11.47
N SER A 37 11.42 1.99 -12.46
CA SER A 37 11.21 3.37 -12.91
C SER A 37 9.85 3.52 -13.60
N GLY A 38 9.27 4.72 -13.52
CA GLY A 38 8.02 5.05 -14.20
C GLY A 38 6.74 4.77 -13.40
N VAL A 39 6.84 4.31 -12.15
CA VAL A 39 5.65 4.17 -11.29
C VAL A 39 5.07 5.55 -10.98
N LYS A 40 3.84 5.78 -11.43
CA LYS A 40 3.13 7.07 -11.30
C LYS A 40 2.42 7.20 -9.96
N ALA A 41 1.84 6.10 -9.49
CA ALA A 41 1.16 6.05 -8.20
C ALA A 41 1.00 4.59 -7.73
N CYS A 42 0.97 4.39 -6.42
CA CYS A 42 0.49 3.16 -5.79
C CYS A 42 -0.61 3.48 -4.77
N GLY A 43 -1.60 2.60 -4.69
CA GLY A 43 -2.75 2.74 -3.80
C GLY A 43 -3.14 1.42 -3.13
N LEU A 44 -3.69 1.51 -1.92
CA LEU A 44 -4.30 0.36 -1.26
C LEU A 44 -5.65 0.08 -1.92
N THR A 45 -5.88 -1.17 -2.30
CA THR A 45 -7.14 -1.63 -2.89
C THR A 45 -8.01 -2.38 -1.87
N GLY A 46 -7.44 -2.74 -0.72
CA GLY A 46 -8.15 -3.40 0.37
C GLY A 46 -7.26 -3.61 1.59
N ILE A 47 -7.86 -3.60 2.77
CA ILE A 47 -7.20 -3.90 4.04
C ILE A 47 -8.13 -4.79 4.85
N SER A 48 -7.60 -5.82 5.49
CA SER A 48 -8.35 -6.75 6.33
C SER A 48 -7.62 -7.08 7.62
N GLY A 49 -8.41 -7.42 8.64
CA GLY A 49 -7.94 -7.68 10.00
C GLY A 49 -8.74 -6.86 11.03
N LYS A 50 -8.47 -7.10 12.32
CA LYS A 50 -9.09 -6.36 13.41
C LYS A 50 -8.35 -5.04 13.64
N PHE A 51 -8.94 -3.92 13.25
CA PHE A 51 -8.39 -2.60 13.53
C PHE A 51 -8.60 -2.20 15.00
N ASN A 52 -7.57 -1.68 15.63
CA ASN A 52 -7.66 -0.98 16.90
C ASN A 52 -7.90 0.50 16.64
N SER A 53 -9.12 0.96 16.87
CA SER A 53 -9.50 2.37 16.69
C SER A 53 -8.70 3.37 17.55
N ASN A 54 -8.01 2.88 18.59
CA ASN A 54 -7.22 3.71 19.50
C ASN A 54 -5.73 3.75 19.14
N ASN A 55 -5.31 3.06 18.06
CA ASN A 55 -3.93 3.06 17.59
C ASN A 55 -3.86 3.53 16.14
N TRP A 56 -3.29 4.71 15.92
CA TRP A 56 -3.15 5.32 14.60
C TRP A 56 -2.13 4.62 13.70
N ASP A 57 -1.21 3.86 14.30
CA ASP A 57 -0.25 3.04 13.56
C ASP A 57 -0.80 1.65 13.23
N ASP A 58 -2.05 1.34 13.62
CA ASP A 58 -2.63 0.03 13.41
C ASP A 58 -3.37 -0.07 12.08
N GLY A 59 -2.70 -0.64 11.07
CA GLY A 59 -3.31 -0.83 9.75
C GLY A 59 -2.29 -1.19 8.67
N ALA A 60 -2.55 -0.65 7.48
CA ALA A 60 -1.68 -0.72 6.32
C ALA A 60 -1.47 0.69 5.77
N MET A 61 -0.25 1.00 5.33
CA MET A 61 0.09 2.29 4.73
C MET A 61 1.03 2.06 3.55
N ILE A 62 0.79 2.74 2.44
CA ILE A 62 1.76 2.81 1.34
C ILE A 62 2.68 4.00 1.60
N GLU A 63 3.97 3.75 1.45
CA GLU A 63 5.02 4.76 1.57
C GLU A 63 5.52 5.09 0.16
N SER A 64 5.32 6.34 -0.24
CA SER A 64 5.85 6.87 -1.50
C SER A 64 7.38 6.99 -1.43
N PRO A 65 8.08 6.80 -2.55
CA PRO A 65 9.52 7.03 -2.60
C PRO A 65 9.85 8.53 -2.48
N ASP A 66 11.02 8.82 -1.91
CA ASP A 66 11.55 10.21 -1.81
C ASP A 66 12.02 10.77 -3.16
N THR A 67 12.11 9.93 -4.19
CA THR A 67 12.58 10.27 -5.53
C THR A 67 11.66 9.70 -6.60
N LEU A 68 11.64 10.33 -7.78
CA LEU A 68 10.73 9.99 -8.89
C LEU A 68 10.78 8.51 -9.32
N ASN A 69 11.92 7.85 -9.15
CA ASN A 69 12.12 6.43 -9.51
C ASN A 69 12.55 5.59 -8.30
N GLY A 70 12.18 6.01 -7.10
CA GLY A 70 12.48 5.25 -5.89
C GLY A 70 11.52 4.09 -5.66
N THR A 71 11.82 3.29 -4.64
CA THR A 71 11.01 2.13 -4.27
C THR A 71 9.77 2.54 -3.47
N TRP A 72 8.61 2.14 -3.98
CA TRP A 72 7.35 2.17 -3.24
C TRP A 72 7.31 1.02 -2.25
N LYS A 73 6.81 1.29 -1.05
CA LYS A 73 6.71 0.29 0.02
C LYS A 73 5.32 0.22 0.61
N ILE A 74 5.03 -0.89 1.28
CA ILE A 74 3.88 -1.02 2.15
C ILE A 74 4.35 -1.38 3.57
N LYS A 75 3.84 -0.64 4.55
CA LYS A 75 3.97 -0.90 5.98
C LYS A 75 2.69 -1.54 6.49
N LEU A 76 2.81 -2.68 7.16
CA LEU A 76 1.70 -3.45 7.74
C LEU A 76 1.98 -3.74 9.20
N ASN A 77 0.97 -3.58 10.05
CA ASN A 77 1.14 -3.74 11.49
C ASN A 77 0.26 -4.85 12.04
N ASN A 78 0.74 -5.53 13.07
CA ASN A 78 -0.01 -6.35 14.01
C ASN A 78 -0.90 -7.46 13.39
N GLY A 79 -0.47 -8.16 12.35
CA GLY A 79 -1.31 -9.24 11.78
C GLY A 79 -2.22 -8.80 10.63
N ARG A 80 -1.94 -7.62 10.03
CA ARG A 80 -2.83 -7.00 9.03
C ARG A 80 -2.45 -7.51 7.66
N SER A 81 -3.46 -7.70 6.82
CA SER A 81 -3.31 -8.05 5.41
C SER A 81 -3.84 -6.91 4.56
N ALA A 82 -3.13 -6.57 3.49
CA ALA A 82 -3.58 -5.57 2.54
C ALA A 82 -3.27 -5.97 1.11
N SER A 83 -4.10 -5.50 0.19
CA SER A 83 -3.88 -5.54 -1.24
C SER A 83 -3.56 -4.15 -1.77
N TRP A 84 -2.73 -4.10 -2.80
CA TRP A 84 -2.25 -2.85 -3.40
C TRP A 84 -2.21 -2.98 -4.92
N ALA A 85 -2.24 -1.83 -5.57
CA ALA A 85 -2.01 -1.69 -7.00
C ALA A 85 -1.09 -0.50 -7.26
N CYS A 86 -0.18 -0.64 -8.21
CA CYS A 86 0.69 0.40 -8.72
C CYS A 86 0.45 0.57 -10.21
N VAL A 87 0.44 1.82 -10.68
CA VAL A 87 0.29 2.15 -12.10
C VAL A 87 1.59 2.69 -12.65
N ARG A 88 1.98 2.23 -13.85
CA ARG A 88 3.21 2.61 -14.55
C ARG A 88 2.98 2.85 -16.04
#